data_AF-A0A095SWF8-F1
#
_entry.id   AF-A0A095SWF8-F1
#
_cell.length_a   1.000
_cell.length_b   1.000
_cell.length_c   1.000
_cell.angle_alpha   90.00
_cell.angle_beta   90.00
_cell.angle_gamma   90.00
#
_symmetry.space_group_name_H-M   'P 1'
#
loop_
_entity.id
_entity.type
_entity.pdbx_description
1 polymer ?
#
loop_
_entity_poly.entity_id
_entity_poly.type
_entity_poly.pdbx_seq_one_letter_code
_entity_poly.pdbx_strand_id
1 'polypeptide(L)'
;MGLLIWEYYNGGVSGHHFLKRKDMPFISNWWGLILLPLVTFLSLKRIGKGINYNPELSNQHLIKHHLLPFLIAVLFAILIVVFSSTGNSEISYFMFLALFIVALFIPIYKSEYFLGFILGLSYSFGGALPVIIAIVLTTIFYLIFNYIRPIFIFIGNKISKK
;
A
#
# COMPACT_ATOMS: atom_id res chain seq x y z
N MET A 1 8.96 -4.90 -15.43
CA MET A 1 9.92 -5.92 -15.93
C MET A 1 11.07 -5.31 -16.71
N GLY A 2 10.85 -4.35 -17.64
CA GLY A 2 11.95 -3.71 -18.38
C GLY A 2 13.01 -3.03 -17.51
N LEU A 3 12.63 -2.47 -16.36
CA LEU A 3 13.53 -1.73 -15.47
C LEU A 3 14.61 -2.63 -14.82
N LEU A 4 14.24 -3.85 -14.40
CA LEU A 4 15.19 -4.80 -13.80
C LEU A 4 16.12 -5.43 -14.85
N ILE A 5 15.63 -5.64 -16.07
CA ILE A 5 16.46 -6.07 -17.20
C ILE A 5 17.50 -4.99 -17.50
N TRP A 6 17.10 -3.72 -17.51
CA TRP A 6 18.02 -2.60 -17.68
C TRP A 6 19.05 -2.52 -16.54
N GLU A 7 18.65 -2.66 -15.27
CA GLU A 7 19.58 -2.70 -14.13
C GLU A 7 20.59 -3.86 -14.24
N TYR A 8 20.13 -5.05 -14.65
CA TYR A 8 21.00 -6.21 -14.86
C TYR A 8 22.12 -5.92 -15.88
N TYR A 9 21.79 -5.24 -16.98
CA TYR A 9 22.78 -4.87 -18.00
C TYR A 9 23.59 -3.60 -17.66
N ASN A 10 23.19 -2.81 -16.65
CA ASN A 10 23.82 -1.53 -16.28
C ASN A 10 24.45 -1.51 -14.87
N GLY A 11 24.95 -2.66 -14.39
CA GLY A 11 25.72 -2.72 -13.14
C GLY A 11 25.13 -3.61 -12.04
N GLY A 12 24.09 -4.38 -12.34
CA GLY A 12 23.49 -5.36 -11.45
C GLY A 12 22.24 -4.85 -10.74
N VAL A 13 21.36 -5.78 -10.36
CA VAL A 13 20.09 -5.45 -9.72
C VAL A 13 20.32 -4.96 -8.30
N SER A 14 19.80 -3.76 -8.03
CA SER A 14 19.93 -3.11 -6.73
C SER A 14 19.21 -3.88 -5.63
N GLY A 15 19.60 -3.65 -4.39
CA GLY A 15 18.90 -4.16 -3.23
C GLY A 15 19.14 -3.28 -2.01
N HIS A 16 18.35 -3.54 -0.98
CA HIS A 16 18.33 -2.73 0.22
C HIS A 16 18.59 -3.60 1.44
N HIS A 17 19.51 -3.17 2.30
CA HIS A 17 19.57 -3.74 3.63
C HIS A 17 18.32 -3.36 4.43
N PHE A 18 17.78 -4.33 5.15
CA PHE A 18 16.61 -4.09 6.01
C PHE A 18 16.89 -2.92 6.98
N LEU A 19 15.92 -2.01 7.11
CA LEU A 19 16.03 -0.79 7.94
C LEU A 19 17.28 0.07 7.69
N LYS A 20 17.86 0.03 6.48
CA LYS A 20 19.13 0.71 6.12
C LYS A 20 20.32 0.34 7.02
N ARG A 21 20.27 -0.83 7.67
CA ARG A 21 21.28 -1.34 8.59
C ARG A 21 22.15 -2.38 7.91
N LYS A 22 23.45 -2.09 7.73
CA LYS A 22 24.39 -2.98 7.00
C LYS A 22 24.54 -4.37 7.63
N ASP A 23 24.27 -4.49 8.93
CA ASP A 23 24.31 -5.74 9.69
C ASP A 23 23.05 -6.61 9.50
N MET A 24 22.01 -6.10 8.81
CA MET A 24 20.77 -6.80 8.56
C MET A 24 20.71 -7.40 7.13
N PRO A 25 19.82 -8.39 6.89
CA PRO A 25 19.71 -9.07 5.60
C PRO A 25 19.55 -8.10 4.43
N PHE A 26 20.30 -8.35 3.37
CA PHE A 26 20.17 -7.64 2.10
C PHE A 26 19.01 -8.23 1.30
N ILE A 27 18.02 -7.40 1.00
CA ILE A 27 16.85 -7.78 0.21
C ILE A 27 17.04 -7.27 -1.20
N SER A 28 17.25 -8.19 -2.14
CA SER A 28 17.41 -7.86 -3.56
C SER A 28 16.07 -7.54 -4.22
N ASN A 29 16.07 -6.59 -5.15
CA ASN A 29 14.90 -6.26 -5.96
C ASN A 29 14.50 -7.37 -6.95
N TRP A 30 15.33 -8.40 -7.16
CA TRP A 30 14.98 -9.59 -7.93
C TRP A 30 13.66 -10.23 -7.46
N TRP A 31 13.41 -10.21 -6.15
CA TRP A 31 12.16 -10.70 -5.58
C TRP A 31 10.93 -9.97 -6.14
N GLY A 32 11.10 -8.72 -6.57
CA GLY A 32 10.05 -7.95 -7.25
C GLY A 32 9.52 -8.60 -8.53
N LEU A 33 10.32 -9.42 -9.24
CA LEU A 33 9.87 -10.13 -10.44
C LEU A 33 8.75 -11.13 -10.15
N ILE A 34 8.80 -11.76 -8.99
CA ILE A 34 7.82 -12.76 -8.57
C ILE A 34 6.75 -12.11 -7.71
N LEU A 35 7.17 -11.27 -6.77
CA LEU A 35 6.26 -10.63 -5.82
C LEU A 35 5.26 -9.71 -6.51
N LEU A 36 5.67 -8.86 -7.45
CA LEU A 36 4.76 -7.90 -8.09
C LEU A 36 3.65 -8.57 -8.91
N PRO A 37 3.93 -9.53 -9.81
CA PRO A 37 2.87 -10.28 -10.49
C PRO A 37 1.98 -11.04 -9.51
N LEU A 38 2.57 -11.65 -8.49
CA LEU A 38 1.81 -12.43 -7.51
C LEU A 38 0.83 -11.56 -6.71
N VAL A 39 1.30 -10.46 -6.12
CA VAL A 39 0.42 -9.55 -5.35
C VAL A 39 -0.60 -8.86 -6.24
N THR A 40 -0.25 -8.54 -7.48
CA THR A 40 -1.19 -7.99 -8.47
C THR A 40 -2.28 -9.01 -8.75
N PHE A 41 -1.91 -10.25 -9.07
CA PHE A 41 -2.87 -11.32 -9.35
C PHE A 41 -3.79 -11.61 -8.16
N LEU A 42 -3.24 -11.74 -6.94
CA LEU A 42 -4.02 -11.99 -5.74
C LEU A 42 -4.97 -10.84 -5.41
N SER A 43 -4.51 -9.59 -5.57
CA SER A 43 -5.32 -8.40 -5.32
C SER A 43 -6.46 -8.29 -6.34
N LEU A 44 -6.17 -8.46 -7.63
CA LEU A 44 -7.17 -8.45 -8.69
C LEU A 44 -8.18 -9.59 -8.52
N LYS A 45 -7.74 -10.79 -8.13
CA LYS A 45 -8.65 -11.92 -7.85
C LYS A 45 -9.60 -11.59 -6.69
N ARG A 46 -9.12 -10.91 -5.65
CA ARG A 46 -9.96 -10.47 -4.52
C ARG A 46 -10.97 -9.40 -4.93
N ILE A 47 -10.54 -8.41 -5.69
CA ILE A 47 -11.40 -7.34 -6.22
C ILE A 47 -12.47 -7.95 -7.15
N GLY A 48 -12.05 -8.81 -8.09
CA GLY A 48 -12.93 -9.48 -9.05
C GLY A 48 -13.96 -10.40 -8.39
N LYS A 49 -13.62 -11.07 -7.27
CA LYS A 49 -14.63 -11.81 -6.48
C LYS A 49 -15.74 -10.89 -5.94
N GLY A 50 -15.40 -9.69 -5.49
CA GLY A 50 -16.38 -8.71 -5.03
C GLY A 50 -17.30 -8.24 -6.15
N ILE A 51 -16.74 -7.99 -7.34
CA ILE A 51 -17.49 -7.56 -8.52
C ILE A 51 -18.41 -8.68 -9.02
N ASN A 52 -17.88 -9.90 -9.19
CA ASN A 52 -18.64 -11.04 -9.72
C ASN A 52 -19.76 -11.52 -8.79
N TYR A 53 -19.64 -11.26 -7.48
CA TYR A 53 -20.70 -11.56 -6.52
C TYR A 53 -21.95 -10.72 -6.77
N ASN A 54 -21.81 -9.53 -7.36
CA ASN A 54 -22.91 -8.62 -7.61
C ASN A 54 -22.85 -8.12 -9.07
N PRO A 55 -23.26 -8.95 -10.05
CA PRO A 55 -23.05 -8.67 -11.47
C PRO A 55 -23.88 -7.48 -12.00
N GLU A 56 -24.90 -7.03 -11.25
CA GLU A 56 -25.72 -5.85 -11.58
C GLU A 56 -25.10 -4.52 -11.12
N LEU A 57 -23.85 -4.52 -10.66
CA LEU A 57 -23.16 -3.30 -10.24
C LEU A 57 -23.03 -2.30 -11.40
N SER A 58 -23.64 -1.14 -11.24
CA SER A 58 -23.46 -0.01 -12.15
C SER A 58 -21.98 0.39 -12.27
N ASN A 59 -21.58 0.85 -13.46
CA ASN A 59 -20.25 1.41 -13.73
C ASN A 59 -19.84 2.48 -12.71
N GLN A 60 -20.79 3.29 -12.23
CA GLN A 60 -20.52 4.29 -11.19
C GLN A 60 -20.08 3.66 -9.87
N HIS A 61 -20.68 2.53 -9.49
CA HIS A 61 -20.32 1.81 -8.27
C HIS A 61 -18.92 1.21 -8.38
N LEU A 62 -18.58 0.63 -9.54
CA LEU A 62 -17.25 0.09 -9.82
C LEU A 62 -16.17 1.17 -9.72
N ILE A 63 -16.41 2.33 -10.33
CA ILE A 63 -15.49 3.46 -10.26
C ILE A 63 -15.29 3.90 -8.81
N LYS A 64 -16.38 4.12 -8.07
CA LYS A 64 -16.32 4.66 -6.72
C LYS A 64 -15.68 3.71 -5.70
N HIS A 65 -15.92 2.41 -5.82
CA HIS A 65 -15.49 1.43 -4.81
C HIS A 65 -14.22 0.66 -5.20
N HIS A 66 -13.85 0.62 -6.48
CA HIS A 66 -12.66 -0.10 -6.94
C HIS A 66 -11.61 0.81 -7.56
N LEU A 67 -11.97 1.56 -8.62
CA LEU A 67 -11.01 2.35 -9.38
C LEU A 67 -10.48 3.56 -8.59
N LEU A 68 -11.37 4.31 -7.95
CA LEU A 68 -11.02 5.53 -7.23
C LEU A 68 -10.09 5.24 -6.02
N PRO A 69 -10.37 4.26 -5.15
CA PRO A 69 -9.43 3.82 -4.11
C PRO A 69 -8.04 3.45 -4.64
N PHE A 70 -7.99 2.69 -5.73
CA PHE A 70 -6.73 2.30 -6.36
C PHE A 70 -5.94 3.53 -6.84
N LEU A 71 -6.59 4.43 -7.59
CA LEU A 71 -5.95 5.64 -8.12
C LEU A 71 -5.47 6.58 -7.00
N ILE A 72 -6.27 6.75 -5.94
CA ILE A 72 -5.87 7.55 -4.77
C ILE A 72 -4.62 6.96 -4.12
N ALA A 73 -4.54 5.64 -3.96
CA ALA A 73 -3.38 4.99 -3.38
C ALA A 73 -2.12 5.12 -4.26
N VAL A 74 -2.27 5.00 -5.58
CA VAL A 74 -1.17 5.24 -6.54
C VAL A 74 -0.66 6.67 -6.41
N LEU A 75 -1.57 7.65 -6.45
CA LEU A 75 -1.22 9.06 -6.35
C LEU A 75 -0.51 9.37 -5.02
N PHE A 76 -1.05 8.85 -3.92
CA PHE A 76 -0.46 9.03 -2.60
C PHE A 76 0.95 8.43 -2.49
N ALA A 77 1.16 7.23 -3.04
CA ALA A 77 2.48 6.60 -3.10
C ALA A 77 3.48 7.40 -3.97
N ILE A 78 3.03 7.94 -5.10
CA ILE A 78 3.86 8.82 -5.94
C ILE A 78 4.26 10.09 -5.17
N LEU A 79 3.33 10.71 -4.44
CA LEU A 79 3.65 11.88 -3.61
C LEU A 79 4.70 11.55 -2.54
N ILE A 80 4.58 10.41 -1.86
CA ILE A 80 5.59 9.91 -0.92
C ILE A 80 6.96 9.82 -1.59
N VAL A 81 7.03 9.23 -2.79
CA VAL A 81 8.26 9.10 -3.57
C VAL A 81 8.84 10.47 -3.89
N VAL A 82 8.02 11.40 -4.38
CA VAL A 82 8.45 12.76 -4.76
C VAL A 82 9.04 13.49 -3.56
N PHE A 83 8.36 13.51 -2.42
CA PHE A 83 8.87 14.17 -1.21
C PHE A 83 10.13 13.48 -0.66
N SER A 84 10.18 12.16 -0.68
CA SER A 84 11.38 11.43 -0.26
C SER A 84 12.59 11.69 -1.17
N SER A 85 12.38 11.91 -2.46
CA SER A 85 13.46 12.05 -3.45
C SER A 85 13.96 13.49 -3.58
N THR A 86 13.15 14.47 -3.17
CA THR A 86 13.47 15.92 -3.25
C THR A 86 14.11 16.48 -1.97
N GLY A 87 14.57 15.62 -1.06
CA GLY A 87 15.17 16.02 0.23
C GLY A 87 14.15 16.30 1.34
N ASN A 88 12.86 16.29 1.03
CA ASN A 88 11.75 16.52 1.98
C ASN A 88 11.32 15.23 2.70
N SER A 89 12.29 14.45 3.16
CA SER A 89 12.03 13.13 3.76
C SER A 89 11.15 13.20 5.02
N GLU A 90 11.17 14.30 5.76
CA GLU A 90 10.28 14.54 6.90
C GLU A 90 8.80 14.59 6.48
N ILE A 91 8.47 15.23 5.36
CA ILE A 91 7.10 15.29 4.85
C ILE A 91 6.63 13.88 4.50
N SER A 92 7.46 13.10 3.80
CA SER A 92 7.16 11.70 3.49
C SER A 92 6.93 10.87 4.76
N TYR A 93 7.72 11.09 5.81
CA TYR A 93 7.52 10.44 7.11
C TYR A 93 6.17 10.79 7.74
N PHE A 94 5.80 12.08 7.78
CA PHE A 94 4.49 12.49 8.28
C PHE A 94 3.33 11.95 7.44
N MET A 95 3.49 11.80 6.13
CA MET A 95 2.50 11.15 5.27
C MET A 95 2.27 9.69 5.67
N PHE A 96 3.34 8.93 5.95
CA PHE A 96 3.20 7.56 6.46
C PHE A 96 2.48 7.52 7.81
N LEU A 97 2.79 8.44 8.73
CA LEU A 97 2.11 8.54 10.02
C LEU A 97 0.62 8.89 9.86
N ALA A 98 0.28 9.77 8.92
CA ALA A 98 -1.09 10.17 8.65
C ALA A 98 -1.97 8.98 8.25
N LEU A 99 -1.41 7.94 7.59
CA LEU A 99 -2.15 6.74 7.22
C LEU A 99 -2.76 6.01 8.42
N PHE A 100 -2.10 6.03 9.59
CA PHE A 100 -2.64 5.40 10.80
C PHE A 100 -3.89 6.11 11.32
N ILE A 101 -3.92 7.44 11.18
CA ILE A 101 -5.10 8.25 11.53
C ILE A 101 -6.20 8.00 10.49
N VAL A 102 -5.86 7.99 9.20
CA VAL A 102 -6.83 7.72 8.13
C VAL A 102 -7.43 6.31 8.28
N ALA A 103 -6.66 5.32 8.72
CA ALA A 103 -7.13 3.96 8.98
C ALA A 103 -8.19 3.86 10.09
N LEU A 104 -8.35 4.88 10.94
CA LEU A 104 -9.46 4.92 11.91
C LEU A 104 -10.81 5.21 11.23
N PHE A 105 -10.81 5.89 10.09
CA PHE A 105 -12.02 6.37 9.43
C PHE A 105 -12.31 5.65 8.11
N ILE A 106 -11.27 5.27 7.38
CA ILE A 106 -11.34 4.69 6.03
C ILE A 106 -10.66 3.32 6.04
N PRO A 107 -11.27 2.27 5.45
CA PRO A 107 -10.69 0.92 5.41
C PRO A 107 -9.58 0.83 4.34
N ILE A 108 -8.47 1.55 4.56
CA ILE A 108 -7.32 1.58 3.64
C ILE A 108 -6.55 0.25 3.56
N TYR A 109 -6.94 -0.76 4.34
CA TYR A 109 -6.43 -2.13 4.25
C TYR A 109 -7.03 -2.92 3.07
N LYS A 110 -8.02 -2.39 2.35
CA LYS A 110 -8.62 -3.09 1.21
C LYS A 110 -7.63 -3.29 0.06
N SER A 111 -7.93 -4.29 -0.79
CA SER A 111 -7.01 -4.79 -1.83
C SER A 111 -6.69 -3.73 -2.90
N GLU A 112 -7.61 -2.82 -3.15
CA GLU A 112 -7.46 -1.70 -4.09
C GLU A 112 -6.38 -0.72 -3.64
N TYR A 113 -6.44 -0.29 -2.37
CA TYR A 113 -5.44 0.61 -1.78
C TYR A 113 -4.09 -0.09 -1.69
N PHE A 114 -4.07 -1.35 -1.24
CA PHE A 114 -2.86 -2.17 -1.16
C PHE A 114 -2.15 -2.26 -2.51
N LEU A 115 -2.88 -2.61 -3.58
CA LEU A 115 -2.31 -2.75 -4.91
C LEU A 115 -1.79 -1.41 -5.44
N GLY A 116 -2.59 -0.34 -5.34
CA GLY A 116 -2.20 0.98 -5.82
C GLY A 116 -0.97 1.53 -5.11
N PHE A 117 -0.90 1.33 -3.79
CA PHE A 117 0.22 1.74 -2.96
C PHE A 117 1.52 1.01 -3.34
N ILE A 118 1.47 -0.32 -3.52
CA ILE A 118 2.63 -1.12 -3.95
C ILE A 118 3.12 -0.63 -5.31
N LEU A 119 2.22 -0.50 -6.30
CA LEU A 119 2.61 -0.11 -7.65
C LEU A 119 3.23 1.30 -7.69
N GLY A 120 2.66 2.26 -6.96
CA GLY A 120 3.19 3.62 -6.91
C GLY A 120 4.58 3.71 -6.25
N LEU A 121 4.84 2.90 -5.22
CA LEU A 121 6.16 2.85 -4.57
C LEU A 121 7.20 2.03 -5.35
N SER A 122 6.76 1.04 -6.13
CA SER A 122 7.64 0.06 -6.77
C SER A 122 8.59 0.65 -7.80
N TYR A 123 8.23 1.79 -8.39
CA TYR A 123 9.08 2.47 -9.36
C TYR A 123 10.37 3.00 -8.72
N SER A 124 10.31 3.52 -7.49
CA SER A 124 11.47 4.18 -6.86
C SER A 124 12.17 3.32 -5.81
N PHE A 125 11.43 2.43 -5.14
CA PHE A 125 11.98 1.59 -4.08
C PHE A 125 12.21 0.13 -4.51
N GLY A 126 11.93 -0.20 -5.77
CA GLY A 126 11.93 -1.57 -6.29
C GLY A 126 10.70 -2.36 -5.87
N GLY A 127 10.57 -3.61 -6.32
CA GLY A 127 9.34 -4.39 -6.10
C GLY A 127 9.25 -5.12 -4.74
N ALA A 128 10.38 -5.45 -4.11
CA ALA A 128 10.39 -6.28 -2.92
C ALA A 128 10.04 -5.50 -1.64
N LEU A 129 10.68 -4.35 -1.45
CA LEU A 129 10.54 -3.54 -0.24
C LEU A 129 9.12 -2.99 -0.07
N PRO A 130 8.46 -2.41 -1.10
CA PRO A 130 7.08 -1.94 -0.97
C PRO A 130 6.10 -3.05 -0.64
N VAL A 131 6.29 -4.27 -1.17
CA VAL A 131 5.41 -5.40 -0.87
C VAL A 131 5.49 -5.78 0.60
N ILE A 132 6.71 -5.92 1.15
CA ILE A 132 6.92 -6.27 2.55
C ILE A 132 6.30 -5.20 3.47
N ILE A 133 6.60 -3.93 3.21
CA ILE A 133 6.08 -2.81 4.00
C ILE A 133 4.54 -2.75 3.90
N ALA A 134 3.98 -2.88 2.69
CA ALA A 134 2.55 -2.83 2.50
C ALA A 134 1.83 -3.98 3.22
N ILE A 135 2.38 -5.20 3.24
CA ILE A 135 1.78 -6.32 3.98
C ILE A 135 1.70 -6.00 5.48
N VAL A 136 2.79 -5.47 6.05
CA VAL A 136 2.83 -5.08 7.47
C VAL A 136 1.81 -3.96 7.74
N LEU A 137 1.84 -2.89 6.95
CA LEU A 137 0.94 -1.74 7.12
C LEU A 137 -0.53 -2.13 6.95
N THR A 138 -0.87 -2.91 5.92
CA THR A 138 -2.23 -3.38 5.68
C THR A 138 -2.74 -4.25 6.84
N THR A 139 -1.88 -5.08 7.42
CA THR A 139 -2.23 -5.87 8.61
C THR A 139 -2.54 -4.95 9.80
N ILE A 140 -1.71 -3.93 10.03
CA ILE A 140 -1.94 -2.94 11.09
C ILE A 140 -3.23 -2.14 10.83
N PHE A 141 -3.46 -1.68 9.60
CA PHE A 141 -4.66 -0.92 9.23
C PHE A 141 -5.93 -1.75 9.37
N TYR A 142 -5.87 -3.06 9.07
CA TYR A 142 -6.96 -3.99 9.34
C TYR A 142 -7.29 -4.05 10.84
N LEU A 143 -6.27 -4.10 11.70
CA LEU A 143 -6.44 -4.10 13.14
C LEU A 143 -7.04 -2.78 13.65
N ILE A 144 -6.50 -1.66 13.19
CA ILE A 144 -6.97 -0.31 13.56
C ILE A 144 -8.46 -0.15 13.20
N PHE A 145 -8.82 -0.45 11.94
CA PHE A 145 -10.17 -0.19 11.47
C PHE A 145 -11.22 -1.13 12.08
N ASN A 146 -10.88 -2.40 12.31
CA ASN A 146 -11.87 -3.38 12.77
C ASN A 146 -11.91 -3.53 14.30
N TYR A 147 -10.83 -3.27 15.03
CA TYR A 147 -10.77 -3.47 16.49
C TYR A 147 -10.61 -2.18 17.28
N ILE A 148 -9.81 -1.23 16.79
CA ILE A 148 -9.55 0.01 17.52
C ILE A 148 -10.67 1.03 17.32
N ARG A 149 -11.13 1.21 16.07
CA ARG A 149 -12.22 2.15 15.75
C ARG A 149 -13.50 1.89 16.56
N PRO A 150 -14.02 0.65 16.71
CA PRO A 150 -15.22 0.40 17.51
C PRO A 150 -15.09 0.82 18.98
N ILE A 151 -13.89 0.70 19.56
CA ILE A 151 -13.61 1.13 20.94
C ILE A 151 -13.81 2.63 21.07
N PHE A 152 -13.28 3.42 20.14
CA PHE A 152 -13.48 4.88 20.13
C PHE A 152 -14.95 5.27 19.96
N ILE A 153 -15.68 4.59 19.07
CA ILE A 153 -17.12 4.83 18.87
C ILE A 153 -17.91 4.48 20.14
N PHE A 154 -17.59 3.36 20.79
CA PHE A 154 -18.23 2.94 22.02
C PHE A 154 -18.02 3.94 23.17
N ILE A 155 -16.77 4.40 23.36
CA ILE A 155 -16.43 5.41 24.37
C ILE A 155 -17.16 6.73 24.09
N GLY A 156 -17.13 7.20 22.84
CA GLY A 156 -17.81 8.45 22.45
C GLY A 156 -19.32 8.40 22.72
N ASN A 157 -19.97 7.29 22.37
CA ASN A 157 -21.40 7.09 22.63
C ASN A 157 -21.73 7.05 24.14
N LYS A 158 -20.81 6.57 24.98
CA LYS A 158 -21.00 6.52 26.43
C LYS A 158 -20.88 7.90 27.08
N ILE A 159 -19.96 8.73 26.59
CA ILE A 159 -19.79 10.12 27.06
C ILE A 159 -20.98 10.99 26.62
N SER A 160 -21.43 10.85 25.37
CA SER A 160 -22.55 11.64 24.84
C SER A 160 -23.91 11.33 25.48
N LYS A 161 -24.07 10.18 26.15
CA LYS A 161 -25.31 9.78 26.85
C LYS A 161 -25.33 10.22 28.32
N LYS A 162 -24.27 10.84 28.83
CA LYS A 162 -24.14 11.30 30.21
C LYS A 162 -24.22 12.82 30.24
#